data_AF-A0A5R8KET5-F1
#
_entry.id   AF-A0A5R8KET5-F1
#
_cell.length_a   1.000
_cell.length_b   1.000
_cell.length_c   1.000
_cell.angle_alpha   90.00
_cell.angle_beta   90.00
_cell.angle_gamma   90.00
#
_symmetry.space_group_name_H-M   'P 1'
#
loop_
_entity.id
_entity.type
_entity.pdbx_description
1 polymer ?
#
loop_
_entity_poly.entity_id
_entity_poly.type
_entity_poly.pdbx_seq_one_letter_code
_entity_poly.pdbx_strand_id
1 'polypeptide(L)'
;MSQMHNPYAEERDHTVFEIGHGVAWVVAVVFMLLLSVPPLVEHVDKGLKEKWAESPVGRLLGWKPKETTLLAHIRAVEGGLDAAGYSTWMRQTTQGWLTREFALGNRKSFIGYEGWLFYPPDLRALTGHGPLKKEPVSVMKAPELAKLPETRDVIVAFAKQLEERGVKLVLVPVPLKPMIYPEHVSPLITNEWITHPDAPAFYELLRREGVEVLDLTPDLAKVRSKRQHVFVRDPDRRDREAVAQAQEDARKLQKAFLMQDTHWSPEAMRVAAEKVAGYLRENHGDLLEPVEEMIRAEDGVMRSSLGDLVHLLDPKDADRMFAKEEAFLRVIGEGARSRESGLVLLGDSFVNIYDDASLGFDDPAVDNLQEPRMRAGFAEQLAVVLQQPLDVIAMNGRGSTEVRKEFARRPDDEVRSKKVVVWVIAARDVLLSRSAAKQADIEWGFVEFNPNKSKAGAEVAVASNGEMRVVVEAMLSEKSPNQSPVGTPYREALHAAVYDVEKVVEGKLEAQQVIGIQWTFRDKVMQPTSDFAEGGRYRLTLVPWDSKPELQGLNLEDTTSVFDAERWFVEKAEVME
;
A
#
# COMPACT_ATOMS: atom_id res chain seq x y z
N MET A 1 19.83 -30.49 34.84
CA MET A 1 18.66 -29.60 34.67
C MET A 1 18.53 -28.76 35.94
N SER A 2 19.08 -27.54 35.92
CA SER A 2 18.92 -26.60 37.04
C SER A 2 17.45 -26.18 37.10
N GLN A 3 16.76 -26.46 38.20
CA GLN A 3 15.43 -25.94 38.43
C GLN A 3 15.51 -24.41 38.39
N MET A 4 14.78 -23.79 37.47
CA MET A 4 14.62 -22.33 37.45
C MET A 4 13.87 -21.94 38.73
N HIS A 5 14.62 -21.46 39.74
CA HIS A 5 14.06 -20.92 40.97
C HIS A 5 13.50 -19.53 40.64
N ASN A 6 12.22 -19.30 40.91
CA ASN A 6 11.61 -17.97 40.77
C ASN A 6 12.28 -17.03 41.80
N PRO A 7 13.05 -16.01 41.37
CA PRO A 7 13.77 -15.12 42.28
C PRO A 7 12.84 -14.20 43.10
N TYR A 8 11.53 -14.22 42.82
CA TYR A 8 10.50 -13.43 43.49
C TYR A 8 9.48 -14.29 44.24
N ALA A 9 9.87 -15.48 44.72
CA ALA A 9 8.94 -16.40 45.43
C ALA A 9 8.25 -15.78 46.67
N GLU A 10 8.82 -14.70 47.21
CA GLU A 10 8.30 -13.97 48.37
C GLU A 10 7.50 -12.70 48.00
N GLU A 11 7.55 -12.22 46.75
CA GLU A 11 6.66 -11.15 46.28
C GLU A 11 5.27 -11.73 45.97
N ARG A 12 4.47 -11.93 47.02
CA ARG A 12 3.04 -12.13 46.85
C ARG A 12 2.39 -10.75 46.78
N ASP A 13 1.74 -10.44 45.67
CA ASP A 13 0.86 -9.28 45.59
C ASP A 13 -0.29 -9.50 46.58
N HIS A 14 -0.17 -8.87 47.76
CA HIS A 14 -1.16 -8.93 48.84
C HIS A 14 -2.31 -7.93 48.62
N THR A 15 -2.33 -7.22 47.47
CA THR A 15 -3.38 -6.27 47.14
C THR A 15 -4.66 -7.03 46.76
N VAL A 16 -5.50 -7.31 47.75
CA VAL A 16 -6.84 -7.84 47.51
C VAL A 16 -7.71 -6.68 47.03
N PHE A 17 -7.99 -6.63 45.73
CA PHE A 17 -9.00 -5.72 45.17
C PHE A 17 -10.40 -6.24 45.54
N GLU A 18 -10.87 -5.93 46.75
CA GLU A 18 -12.24 -6.22 47.19
C GLU A 18 -13.22 -5.20 46.58
N ILE A 19 -13.79 -5.53 45.42
CA ILE A 19 -14.92 -4.78 44.86
C ILE A 19 -16.20 -5.29 45.52
N GLY A 20 -16.87 -4.45 46.31
CA GLY A 20 -18.13 -4.82 46.96
C GLY A 20 -19.19 -5.24 45.94
N HIS A 21 -20.01 -6.24 46.28
CA HIS A 21 -21.00 -6.87 45.37
C HIS A 21 -21.91 -5.85 44.66
N GLY A 22 -22.36 -4.81 45.36
CA GLY A 22 -23.17 -3.74 44.75
C GLY A 22 -22.41 -2.93 43.69
N VAL A 23 -21.14 -2.61 43.94
CA VAL A 23 -20.28 -1.89 43.00
C VAL A 23 -19.96 -2.78 41.79
N ALA A 24 -19.65 -4.06 42.03
CA ALA A 24 -19.42 -5.03 40.95
C ALA A 24 -20.64 -5.14 40.03
N TRP A 25 -21.86 -5.20 40.59
CA TRP A 25 -23.09 -5.19 39.81
C TRP A 25 -23.29 -3.92 39.00
N VAL A 26 -23.05 -2.75 39.60
CA VAL A 26 -23.16 -1.48 38.88
C VAL A 26 -22.15 -1.43 37.73
N VAL A 27 -20.90 -1.80 37.95
CA VAL A 27 -19.86 -1.85 36.92
C VAL A 27 -20.25 -2.82 35.80
N ALA A 28 -20.74 -4.02 36.14
CA ALA A 28 -21.19 -5.00 35.17
C ALA A 28 -22.37 -4.48 34.34
N VAL A 29 -23.38 -3.87 34.97
CA VAL A 29 -24.54 -3.30 34.26
C VAL A 29 -24.12 -2.18 33.33
N VAL A 30 -23.29 -1.24 33.80
CA VAL A 30 -22.78 -0.14 32.97
C VAL A 30 -21.98 -0.68 31.78
N PHE A 31 -21.09 -1.65 32.02
CA PHE A 31 -20.31 -2.29 30.97
C PHE A 31 -21.20 -2.97 29.92
N MET A 32 -22.21 -3.73 30.36
CA MET A 32 -23.16 -4.39 29.46
C MET A 32 -24.00 -3.38 28.67
N LEU A 33 -24.41 -2.26 29.28
CA LEU A 33 -25.11 -1.18 28.57
C LEU A 33 -24.21 -0.51 27.52
N LEU A 34 -22.95 -0.25 27.85
CA LEU A 34 -21.99 0.32 26.90
C LEU A 34 -21.75 -0.59 25.69
N LEU A 35 -21.77 -1.91 25.88
CA LEU A 35 -21.62 -2.88 24.78
C LEU A 35 -22.90 -3.04 23.96
N SER A 36 -24.08 -3.01 24.59
CA SER A 36 -25.34 -3.38 23.93
C SER A 36 -26.10 -2.19 23.34
N VAL A 37 -26.05 -1.01 23.96
CA VAL A 37 -26.86 0.15 23.54
C VAL A 37 -26.44 0.68 22.16
N PRO A 38 -25.15 0.95 21.86
CA PRO A 38 -24.77 1.46 20.54
C PRO A 38 -25.20 0.57 19.36
N PRO A 39 -24.95 -0.76 19.36
CA PRO A 39 -25.45 -1.61 18.29
C PRO A 39 -26.98 -1.64 18.29
N LEU A 40 -27.67 -1.76 19.43
CA LEU A 40 -29.14 -1.78 19.46
C LEU A 40 -29.75 -0.52 18.82
N VAL A 41 -29.21 0.66 19.11
CA VAL A 41 -29.66 1.93 18.52
C VAL A 41 -29.47 1.93 17.00
N GLU A 42 -28.32 1.48 16.48
CA GLU A 42 -28.10 1.39 15.03
C GLU A 42 -29.06 0.38 14.37
N HIS A 43 -29.33 -0.76 15.01
CA HIS A 43 -30.27 -1.75 14.49
C HIS A 43 -31.70 -1.22 14.44
N VAL A 44 -32.13 -0.49 15.47
CA VAL A 44 -33.45 0.16 15.51
C VAL A 44 -33.54 1.23 14.42
N ASP A 45 -32.52 2.09 14.27
CA ASP A 45 -32.48 3.12 13.22
C ASP A 45 -32.54 2.51 11.81
N LYS A 46 -31.74 1.46 11.54
CA LYS A 46 -31.78 0.74 10.26
C LYS A 46 -33.12 0.05 10.03
N GLY A 47 -33.72 -0.54 11.05
CA GLY A 47 -35.05 -1.14 10.96
C GLY A 47 -36.13 -0.11 10.60
N LEU A 48 -36.11 1.06 11.24
CA LEU A 48 -37.03 2.17 10.96
C LEU A 48 -36.87 2.74 9.55
N LYS A 49 -35.68 2.63 8.95
CA LYS A 49 -35.38 3.05 7.57
C LYS A 49 -35.58 1.95 6.53
N GLU A 50 -36.19 0.82 6.92
CA GLU A 50 -36.36 -0.38 6.06
C GLU A 50 -35.03 -0.99 5.56
N LYS A 51 -33.92 -0.68 6.24
CA LYS A 51 -32.55 -1.13 5.93
C LYS A 51 -32.07 -2.24 6.86
N TRP A 52 -32.97 -3.06 7.38
CA TRP A 52 -32.62 -4.14 8.32
C TRP A 52 -31.57 -5.10 7.74
N ALA A 53 -31.66 -5.42 6.44
CA ALA A 53 -30.70 -6.28 5.75
C ALA A 53 -29.27 -5.70 5.73
N GLU A 54 -29.11 -4.39 5.88
CA GLU A 54 -27.81 -3.72 5.99
C GLU A 54 -27.24 -3.71 7.43
N SER A 55 -28.01 -4.17 8.41
CA SER A 55 -27.55 -4.27 9.80
C SER A 55 -26.66 -5.51 10.00
N PRO A 56 -25.67 -5.48 10.92
CA PRO A 56 -24.84 -6.65 11.19
C PRO A 56 -25.64 -7.92 11.51
N VAL A 57 -26.69 -7.81 12.34
CA VAL A 57 -27.56 -8.96 12.66
C VAL A 57 -28.38 -9.39 11.45
N GLY A 58 -28.92 -8.45 10.67
CA GLY A 58 -29.63 -8.74 9.44
C GLY A 58 -28.76 -9.49 8.43
N ARG A 59 -27.51 -9.06 8.24
CA ARG A 59 -26.52 -9.75 7.39
C ARG A 59 -26.18 -11.13 7.94
N LEU A 60 -25.94 -11.26 9.24
CA LEU A 60 -25.63 -12.54 9.88
C LEU A 60 -26.75 -13.57 9.66
N LEU A 61 -28.00 -13.18 9.90
CA LEU A 61 -29.17 -14.04 9.73
C LEU A 61 -29.56 -14.26 8.27
N GLY A 62 -29.11 -13.39 7.36
CA GLY A 62 -29.33 -13.49 5.92
C GLY A 62 -28.47 -14.52 5.20
N TRP A 63 -27.69 -15.34 5.91
CA TRP A 63 -26.82 -16.34 5.28
C TRP A 63 -27.62 -17.33 4.43
N LYS A 64 -27.14 -17.55 3.20
CA LYS A 64 -27.66 -18.56 2.28
C LYS A 64 -26.55 -19.56 1.93
N PRO A 65 -26.68 -20.84 2.31
CA PRO A 65 -25.64 -21.85 2.10
C PRO A 65 -25.24 -22.09 0.64
N LYS A 66 -26.12 -21.74 -0.31
CA LYS A 66 -25.87 -21.90 -1.75
C LYS A 66 -24.99 -20.80 -2.35
N GLU A 67 -24.89 -19.65 -1.69
CA GLU A 67 -24.20 -18.47 -2.21
C GLU A 67 -22.77 -18.36 -1.65
N THR A 68 -22.56 -18.71 -0.37
CA THR A 68 -21.23 -18.62 0.26
C THR A 68 -21.03 -19.69 1.34
N THR A 69 -19.76 -20.03 1.61
CA THR A 69 -19.42 -20.84 2.79
C THR A 69 -19.72 -20.07 4.08
N LEU A 70 -20.12 -20.76 5.15
CA LEU A 70 -20.39 -20.13 6.44
C LEU A 70 -19.20 -19.31 6.95
N LEU A 71 -17.97 -19.79 6.74
CA LEU A 71 -16.76 -19.07 7.15
C LEU A 71 -16.58 -17.76 6.37
N ALA A 72 -16.78 -17.78 5.06
CA ALA A 72 -16.71 -16.58 4.23
C ALA A 72 -17.80 -15.57 4.63
N HIS A 73 -19.01 -16.05 4.90
CA HIS A 73 -20.12 -15.22 5.39
C HIS A 73 -19.81 -14.55 6.72
N ILE A 74 -19.34 -15.31 7.71
CA ILE A 74 -18.98 -14.78 9.04
C ILE A 74 -17.89 -13.71 8.90
N ARG A 75 -16.84 -13.97 8.10
CA ARG A 75 -15.78 -12.97 7.86
C ARG A 75 -16.31 -11.69 7.19
N ALA A 76 -17.24 -11.82 6.24
CA ALA A 76 -17.87 -10.67 5.61
C ALA A 76 -18.72 -9.85 6.62
N VAL A 77 -19.44 -10.54 7.52
CA VAL A 77 -20.18 -9.89 8.62
C VAL A 77 -19.24 -9.20 9.60
N GLU A 78 -18.14 -9.85 9.99
CA GLU A 78 -17.09 -9.28 10.85
C GLU A 78 -16.48 -8.02 10.23
N GLY A 79 -16.12 -8.06 8.93
CA GLY A 79 -15.64 -6.87 8.22
C GLY A 79 -16.68 -5.75 8.17
N GLY A 80 -17.96 -6.09 8.03
CA GLY A 80 -19.06 -5.13 8.09
C GLY A 80 -19.25 -4.49 9.48
N LEU A 81 -18.98 -5.22 10.56
CA LEU A 81 -19.03 -4.71 11.93
C LEU A 81 -17.96 -3.64 12.19
N ASP A 82 -16.76 -3.81 11.65
CA ASP A 82 -15.68 -2.82 11.75
C ASP A 82 -16.03 -1.49 11.06
N ALA A 83 -16.92 -1.56 10.06
CA ALA A 83 -17.44 -0.43 9.29
C ALA A 83 -18.76 0.14 9.80
N ALA A 84 -19.39 -0.47 10.81
CA ALA A 84 -20.63 0.04 11.38
C ALA A 84 -20.44 1.45 11.94
N GLY A 85 -21.50 2.27 11.87
CA GLY A 85 -21.45 3.66 12.29
C GLY A 85 -21.07 3.81 13.76
N TYR A 86 -21.67 2.99 14.62
CA TYR A 86 -21.31 2.98 16.05
C TYR A 86 -19.86 2.55 16.28
N SER A 87 -19.38 1.50 15.58
CA SER A 87 -18.01 0.99 15.71
C SER A 87 -16.98 2.04 15.33
N THR A 88 -17.20 2.72 14.19
CA THR A 88 -16.33 3.78 13.70
C THR A 88 -16.32 4.96 14.65
N TRP A 89 -17.48 5.46 15.08
CA TRP A 89 -17.57 6.56 16.04
C TRP A 89 -16.88 6.24 17.38
N MET A 90 -17.11 5.05 17.94
CA MET A 90 -16.47 4.61 19.19
C MET A 90 -14.95 4.51 19.03
N ARG A 91 -14.48 3.85 17.96
CA ARG A 91 -13.06 3.68 17.65
C ARG A 91 -12.38 5.04 17.50
N GLN A 92 -12.88 5.91 16.63
CA GLN A 92 -12.27 7.21 16.35
C GLN A 92 -12.28 8.14 17.56
N THR A 93 -13.37 8.16 18.33
CA THR A 93 -13.46 8.98 19.55
C THR A 93 -12.48 8.50 20.61
N THR A 94 -12.45 7.18 20.86
CA THR A 94 -11.53 6.57 21.83
C THR A 94 -10.09 6.79 21.42
N GLN A 95 -9.79 6.59 20.13
CA GLN A 95 -8.45 6.80 19.59
C GLN A 95 -8.00 8.25 19.70
N GLY A 96 -8.86 9.22 19.36
CA GLY A 96 -8.55 10.64 19.52
C GLY A 96 -8.23 11.00 20.98
N TRP A 97 -8.99 10.45 21.93
CA TRP A 97 -8.72 10.66 23.36
C TRP A 97 -7.40 10.01 23.81
N LEU A 98 -7.15 8.75 23.44
CA LEU A 98 -5.91 8.03 23.77
C LEU A 98 -4.67 8.72 23.20
N THR A 99 -4.76 9.18 21.93
CA THR A 99 -3.71 9.96 21.28
C THR A 99 -3.45 11.26 22.02
N ARG A 100 -4.49 12.02 22.34
CA ARG A 100 -4.35 13.36 22.95
C ARG A 100 -3.83 13.32 24.38
N GLU A 101 -4.35 12.43 25.21
CA GLU A 101 -4.03 12.41 26.64
C GLU A 101 -2.80 11.55 26.97
N PHE A 102 -2.51 10.52 26.16
CA PHE A 102 -1.48 9.53 26.48
C PHE A 102 -0.46 9.31 25.36
N ALA A 103 -0.57 10.01 24.23
CA ALA A 103 0.27 9.78 23.05
C ALA A 103 0.27 8.31 22.59
N LEU A 104 -0.88 7.64 22.72
CA LEU A 104 -1.01 6.23 22.33
C LEU A 104 -1.50 6.08 20.90
N GLY A 105 -0.72 5.39 20.09
CA GLY A 105 -1.09 4.96 18.74
C GLY A 105 -2.05 3.76 18.74
N ASN A 106 -2.10 3.07 17.61
CA ASN A 106 -2.89 1.86 17.43
C ASN A 106 -2.07 0.75 16.73
N ARG A 107 -2.74 -0.31 16.27
CA ARG A 107 -2.06 -1.45 15.59
C ARG A 107 -1.46 -1.10 14.23
N LYS A 108 -1.84 0.04 13.64
CA LYS A 108 -1.50 0.49 12.28
C LYS A 108 -0.64 1.76 12.25
N SER A 109 -0.61 2.53 13.34
CA SER A 109 0.18 3.75 13.47
C SER A 109 0.75 3.86 14.89
N PHE A 110 2.08 3.89 15.00
CA PHE A 110 2.80 4.07 16.26
C PHE A 110 3.14 5.55 16.45
N ILE A 111 2.84 6.12 17.60
CA ILE A 111 3.20 7.50 17.93
C ILE A 111 4.59 7.51 18.55
N GLY A 112 5.52 8.15 17.86
CA GLY A 112 6.86 8.43 18.35
C GLY A 112 6.96 9.80 19.01
N TYR A 113 8.18 10.28 19.16
CA TYR A 113 8.49 11.54 19.82
C TYR A 113 8.37 12.72 18.85
N GLU A 114 7.98 13.87 19.38
CA GLU A 114 7.95 15.15 18.63
C GLU A 114 7.03 15.15 17.41
N GLY A 115 5.93 14.40 17.50
CA GLY A 115 4.91 14.35 16.45
C GLY A 115 5.28 13.42 15.28
N TRP A 116 6.36 12.65 15.38
CA TRP A 116 6.65 11.59 14.41
C TRP A 116 5.70 10.42 14.62
N LEU A 117 5.14 9.92 13.52
CA LEU A 117 4.39 8.68 13.49
C LEU A 117 5.23 7.60 12.80
N PHE A 118 5.02 6.33 13.11
CA PHE A 118 5.74 5.22 12.48
C PHE A 118 4.79 4.11 12.08
N TYR A 119 5.09 3.46 10.96
CA TYR A 119 4.36 2.27 10.53
C TYR A 119 4.84 1.07 11.35
N PRO A 120 3.95 0.37 12.10
CA PRO A 120 4.38 -0.73 12.96
C PRO A 120 5.11 -1.87 12.23
N PRO A 121 4.76 -2.27 11.00
CA PRO A 121 5.57 -3.21 10.22
C PRO A 121 7.02 -2.75 9.97
N ASP A 122 7.29 -1.47 9.79
CA ASP A 122 8.66 -0.96 9.64
C ASP A 122 9.47 -1.18 10.92
N LEU A 123 8.85 -0.98 12.09
CA LEU A 123 9.48 -1.27 13.38
C LEU A 123 9.74 -2.77 13.55
N ARG A 124 8.77 -3.62 13.18
CA ARG A 124 8.92 -5.08 13.23
C ARG A 124 10.00 -5.58 12.28
N ALA A 125 10.20 -4.92 11.13
CA ALA A 125 11.27 -5.25 10.21
C ALA A 125 12.65 -5.03 10.85
N LEU A 126 12.77 -4.15 11.86
CA LEU A 126 14.02 -3.90 12.59
C LEU A 126 14.19 -4.76 13.84
N THR A 127 13.10 -5.13 14.50
CA THR A 127 13.13 -5.87 15.78
C THR A 127 12.80 -7.35 15.65
N GLY A 128 12.37 -7.81 14.47
CA GLY A 128 11.89 -9.17 14.22
C GLY A 128 13.00 -10.19 13.95
N HIS A 129 12.61 -11.36 13.44
CA HIS A 129 13.56 -12.43 13.09
C HIS A 129 14.43 -12.08 11.87
N GLY A 130 13.96 -11.20 11.00
CA GLY A 130 14.67 -10.83 9.77
C GLY A 130 14.51 -11.86 8.65
N PRO A 131 15.18 -11.63 7.51
CA PRO A 131 15.08 -12.49 6.33
C PRO A 131 16.00 -13.71 6.36
N LEU A 132 16.99 -13.76 7.26
CA LEU A 132 17.98 -14.86 7.30
C LEU A 132 17.72 -15.87 8.41
N LYS A 133 17.10 -15.46 9.52
CA LYS A 133 16.88 -16.36 10.67
C LYS A 133 15.62 -17.18 10.45
N LYS A 134 15.71 -18.47 10.75
CA LYS A 134 14.55 -19.36 10.74
C LYS A 134 13.62 -19.01 11.91
N GLU A 135 12.44 -18.51 11.60
CA GLU A 135 11.41 -18.22 12.59
C GLU A 135 10.91 -19.52 13.25
N PRO A 136 10.69 -19.56 14.59
CA PRO A 136 10.10 -20.72 15.24
C PRO A 136 8.65 -20.92 14.77
N VAL A 137 8.47 -21.81 13.79
CA VAL A 137 7.15 -22.13 13.25
C VAL A 137 6.38 -22.98 14.26
N SER A 138 5.32 -22.43 14.85
CA SER A 138 4.32 -23.25 15.53
C SER A 138 3.36 -23.81 14.48
N VAL A 139 3.60 -25.06 14.08
CA VAL A 139 2.76 -25.79 13.10
C VAL A 139 1.29 -25.83 13.54
N MET A 140 1.02 -25.80 14.86
CA MET A 140 -0.35 -25.75 15.38
C MET A 140 -1.03 -24.37 15.24
N LYS A 141 -0.27 -23.28 15.15
CA LYS A 141 -0.84 -21.91 15.05
C LYS A 141 -1.00 -21.41 13.62
N ALA A 142 -0.15 -21.86 12.68
CA ALA A 142 -0.18 -21.36 11.30
C ALA A 142 0.46 -22.33 10.29
N PRO A 143 -0.19 -23.45 9.95
CA PRO A 143 0.34 -24.44 8.99
C PRO A 143 0.59 -23.85 7.59
N GLU A 144 -0.16 -22.83 7.19
CA GLU A 144 0.00 -22.15 5.90
C GLU A 144 1.33 -21.38 5.77
N LEU A 145 1.99 -21.00 6.88
CA LEU A 145 3.30 -20.31 6.82
C LEU A 145 4.40 -21.21 6.26
N ALA A 146 4.31 -22.54 6.46
CA ALA A 146 5.27 -23.48 5.93
C ALA A 146 5.22 -23.60 4.40
N LYS A 147 4.10 -23.20 3.78
CA LYS A 147 3.89 -23.23 2.33
C LYS A 147 4.35 -21.94 1.63
N LEU A 148 4.57 -20.85 2.39
CA LEU A 148 5.02 -19.60 1.81
C LEU A 148 6.49 -19.70 1.36
N PRO A 149 6.82 -19.28 0.13
CA PRO A 149 8.18 -19.31 -0.36
C PRO A 149 9.05 -18.31 0.41
N GLU A 150 10.37 -18.54 0.40
CA GLU A 150 11.32 -17.57 0.94
C GLU A 150 11.46 -16.40 -0.03
N THR A 151 11.47 -15.16 0.50
CA THR A 151 11.59 -13.93 -0.30
C THR A 151 12.79 -13.95 -1.24
N ARG A 152 13.94 -14.45 -0.77
CA ARG A 152 15.15 -14.62 -1.60
C ARG A 152 14.88 -15.45 -2.85
N ASP A 153 14.24 -16.61 -2.68
CA ASP A 153 14.05 -17.57 -3.77
C ASP A 153 13.14 -16.98 -4.85
N VAL A 154 12.13 -16.21 -4.44
CA VAL A 154 11.22 -15.52 -5.34
C VAL A 154 11.94 -14.42 -6.15
N ILE A 155 12.78 -13.61 -5.50
CA ILE A 155 13.56 -12.55 -6.17
C ILE A 155 14.52 -13.18 -7.18
N VAL A 156 15.25 -14.22 -6.77
CA VAL A 156 16.22 -14.91 -7.63
C VAL A 156 15.54 -15.59 -8.81
N ALA A 157 14.38 -16.23 -8.60
CA ALA A 157 13.62 -16.85 -9.69
C ALA A 157 13.12 -15.83 -10.71
N PHE A 158 12.69 -14.65 -10.26
CA PHE A 158 12.30 -13.56 -11.15
C PHE A 158 13.49 -13.01 -11.94
N ALA A 159 14.64 -12.78 -11.28
CA ALA A 159 15.86 -12.33 -11.92
C ALA A 159 16.34 -13.29 -13.03
N LYS A 160 16.29 -14.59 -12.78
CA LYS A 160 16.65 -15.62 -13.78
C LYS A 160 15.74 -15.59 -15.00
N GLN A 161 14.42 -15.46 -14.80
CA GLN A 161 13.47 -15.37 -15.91
C GLN A 161 13.66 -14.09 -16.75
N LEU A 162 14.09 -12.98 -16.13
CA LEU A 162 14.48 -11.76 -16.84
C LEU A 162 15.79 -11.95 -17.62
N GLU A 163 16.78 -12.61 -17.02
CA GLU A 163 18.05 -12.89 -17.67
C GLU A 163 17.89 -13.78 -18.92
N GLU A 164 17.02 -14.80 -18.86
CA GLU A 164 16.62 -15.63 -20.02
C GLU A 164 15.98 -14.81 -21.16
N ARG A 165 15.48 -13.61 -20.85
CA ARG A 165 14.89 -12.65 -21.79
C ARG A 165 15.86 -11.56 -22.20
N GLY A 166 17.10 -11.58 -21.70
CA GLY A 166 18.10 -10.56 -21.97
C GLY A 166 17.86 -9.24 -21.21
N VAL A 167 17.03 -9.27 -20.16
CA VAL A 167 16.67 -8.10 -19.36
C VAL A 167 17.42 -8.13 -18.02
N LYS A 168 18.04 -7.01 -17.64
CA LYS A 168 18.75 -6.87 -16.36
C LYS A 168 17.80 -6.46 -15.24
N LEU A 169 18.04 -6.94 -14.02
CA LEU A 169 17.29 -6.55 -12.82
C LEU A 169 18.19 -5.79 -11.85
N VAL A 170 17.77 -4.58 -11.48
CA VAL A 170 18.34 -3.79 -10.39
C VAL A 170 17.30 -3.66 -9.28
N LEU A 171 17.51 -4.34 -8.16
CA LEU A 171 16.69 -4.20 -6.97
C LEU A 171 17.14 -2.96 -6.18
N VAL A 172 16.19 -2.10 -5.81
CA VAL A 172 16.45 -0.84 -5.09
C VAL A 172 15.63 -0.82 -3.79
N PRO A 173 16.15 -1.36 -2.68
CA PRO A 173 15.50 -1.26 -1.38
C PRO A 173 15.51 0.19 -0.87
N VAL A 174 14.32 0.74 -0.62
CA VAL A 174 14.16 2.04 0.02
C VAL A 174 14.25 1.85 1.54
N PRO A 175 15.14 2.57 2.26
CA PRO A 175 15.27 2.43 3.71
C PRO A 175 13.96 2.78 4.43
N LEU A 176 13.85 2.33 5.67
CA LEU A 176 12.67 2.59 6.49
C LEU A 176 12.82 3.88 7.29
N LYS A 177 11.72 4.59 7.52
CA LYS A 177 11.72 5.78 8.38
C LYS A 177 12.39 5.55 9.76
N PRO A 178 12.12 4.45 10.51
CA PRO A 178 12.79 4.19 11.77
C PRO A 178 14.28 3.80 11.63
N MET A 179 14.77 3.45 10.43
CA MET A 179 16.20 3.28 10.17
C MET A 179 16.92 4.63 10.16
N ILE A 180 16.29 5.65 9.57
CA ILE A 180 16.88 6.97 9.43
C ILE A 180 16.67 7.83 10.69
N TYR A 181 15.56 7.62 11.40
CA TYR A 181 15.12 8.41 12.56
C TYR A 181 14.85 7.58 13.82
N PRO A 182 15.79 6.73 14.27
CA PRO A 182 15.58 5.89 15.47
C PRO A 182 15.38 6.71 16.76
N GLU A 183 15.96 7.91 16.84
CA GLU A 183 15.79 8.83 17.97
C GLU A 183 14.34 9.32 18.16
N HIS A 184 13.56 9.33 17.07
CA HIS A 184 12.14 9.69 17.12
C HIS A 184 11.26 8.48 17.46
N VAL A 185 11.79 7.26 17.41
CA VAL A 185 11.13 6.06 17.94
C VAL A 185 11.28 6.00 19.46
N SER A 186 12.49 6.25 19.96
CA SER A 186 12.75 6.32 21.41
C SER A 186 13.93 7.24 21.73
N PRO A 187 13.83 8.12 22.75
CA PRO A 187 14.89 9.03 23.16
C PRO A 187 16.09 8.30 23.79
N LEU A 188 15.95 7.00 24.06
CA LEU A 188 17.01 6.16 24.59
C LEU A 188 17.93 5.61 23.48
N ILE A 189 17.53 5.77 22.21
CA ILE A 189 18.30 5.28 21.07
C ILE A 189 19.23 6.39 20.55
N THR A 190 20.35 5.98 19.95
CA THR A 190 21.33 6.89 19.35
C THR A 190 20.72 7.76 18.27
N ASN A 191 21.24 8.97 18.10
CA ASN A 191 20.93 9.82 16.94
C ASN A 191 21.58 9.32 15.64
N GLU A 192 22.29 8.20 15.61
CA GLU A 192 22.84 7.65 14.36
C GLU A 192 21.78 6.81 13.65
N TRP A 193 21.76 6.87 12.32
CA TRP A 193 20.91 5.98 11.54
C TRP A 193 21.37 4.54 11.72
N ILE A 194 20.43 3.61 11.65
CA ILE A 194 20.64 2.18 11.87
C ILE A 194 20.20 1.39 10.63
N THR A 195 20.61 0.13 10.56
CA THR A 195 20.10 -0.82 9.57
C THR A 195 19.72 -2.13 10.26
N HIS A 196 18.88 -2.93 9.61
CA HIS A 196 18.61 -4.28 10.10
C HIS A 196 19.92 -5.09 10.09
N PRO A 197 20.26 -5.83 11.17
CA PRO A 197 21.53 -6.55 11.25
C PRO A 197 21.79 -7.53 10.10
N ASP A 198 20.73 -8.14 9.57
CA ASP A 198 20.84 -9.10 8.47
C ASP A 198 20.87 -8.42 7.08
N ALA A 199 20.55 -7.13 6.95
CA ALA A 199 20.40 -6.48 5.63
C ALA A 199 21.68 -6.57 4.78
N PRO A 200 22.90 -6.26 5.29
CA PRO A 200 24.11 -6.38 4.49
C PRO A 200 24.35 -7.81 3.99
N ALA A 201 24.18 -8.81 4.87
CA ALA A 201 24.38 -10.21 4.51
C ALA A 201 23.32 -10.72 3.53
N PHE A 202 22.08 -10.26 3.66
CA PHE A 202 20.99 -10.60 2.75
C PHE A 202 21.19 -10.00 1.35
N TYR A 203 21.61 -8.75 1.25
CA TYR A 203 21.90 -8.11 -0.03
C TYR A 203 23.11 -8.74 -0.72
N GLU A 204 24.17 -9.09 0.03
CA GLU A 204 25.30 -9.84 -0.52
C GLU A 204 24.90 -11.23 -1.03
N LEU A 205 23.96 -11.89 -0.36
CA LEU A 205 23.42 -13.17 -0.81
C LEU A 205 22.68 -13.05 -2.15
N LEU A 206 21.89 -11.99 -2.33
CA LEU A 206 21.23 -11.68 -3.61
C LEU A 206 22.24 -11.39 -4.73
N ARG A 207 23.28 -10.59 -4.44
CA ARG A 207 24.35 -10.30 -5.41
C ARG A 207 25.08 -11.55 -5.88
N ARG A 208 25.35 -12.49 -4.98
CA ARG A 208 25.97 -13.79 -5.32
C ARG A 208 25.09 -14.66 -6.21
N GLU A 209 23.78 -14.47 -6.18
CA GLU A 209 22.80 -15.17 -7.02
C GLU A 209 22.48 -14.42 -8.31
N GLY A 210 23.25 -13.37 -8.64
CA GLY A 210 23.11 -12.61 -9.89
C GLY A 210 22.10 -11.45 -9.85
N VAL A 211 21.61 -11.08 -8.66
CA VAL A 211 20.68 -9.94 -8.50
C VAL A 211 21.47 -8.69 -8.11
N GLU A 212 21.44 -7.66 -8.95
CA GLU A 212 22.03 -6.38 -8.59
C GLU A 212 21.19 -5.69 -7.50
N VAL A 213 21.84 -5.17 -6.46
CA VAL A 213 21.17 -4.51 -5.35
C VAL A 213 21.81 -3.15 -5.10
N LEU A 214 21.01 -2.08 -5.21
CA LEU A 214 21.39 -0.70 -4.88
C LEU A 214 20.71 -0.28 -3.58
N ASP A 215 21.44 -0.35 -2.46
CA ASP A 215 20.95 0.06 -1.15
C ASP A 215 21.02 1.59 -0.99
N LEU A 216 19.85 2.23 -0.89
CA LEU A 216 19.74 3.69 -0.76
C LEU A 216 19.91 4.20 0.69
N THR A 217 20.05 3.31 1.67
CA THR A 217 20.15 3.68 3.10
C THR A 217 21.23 4.73 3.38
N PRO A 218 22.49 4.56 2.92
CA PRO A 218 23.56 5.51 3.23
C PRO A 218 23.35 6.89 2.59
N ASP A 219 22.63 6.97 1.48
CA ASP A 219 22.37 8.22 0.77
C ASP A 219 21.22 8.99 1.41
N LEU A 220 20.11 8.32 1.75
CA LEU A 220 19.00 8.97 2.46
C LEU A 220 19.38 9.37 3.89
N ALA A 221 20.28 8.62 4.53
CA ALA A 221 20.87 9.02 5.80
C ALA A 221 21.67 10.33 5.73
N LYS A 222 22.20 10.71 4.57
CA LYS A 222 22.88 12.01 4.36
C LYS A 222 21.91 13.16 4.12
N VAL A 223 20.74 12.87 3.51
CA VAL A 223 19.66 13.85 3.34
C VAL A 223 19.08 14.25 4.69
N ARG A 224 19.13 13.34 5.66
CA ARG A 224 18.79 13.65 7.05
C ARG A 224 19.68 14.78 7.59
N SER A 225 19.07 15.93 7.88
CA SER A 225 19.73 16.95 8.66
C SER A 225 20.09 16.43 10.07
N LYS A 226 21.35 16.53 10.49
CA LYS A 226 21.75 16.16 11.86
C LYS A 226 21.11 17.12 12.86
N ARG A 227 20.38 16.59 13.84
CA ARG A 227 19.81 17.39 14.93
C ARG A 227 20.91 17.89 15.89
N GLN A 228 20.83 19.15 16.30
CA GLN A 228 21.36 19.60 17.61
C GLN A 228 20.22 19.43 18.63
N HIS A 229 20.40 18.55 19.62
CA HIS A 229 19.43 18.38 20.70
C HIS A 229 19.35 19.66 21.54
N VAL A 230 18.16 20.25 21.64
CA VAL A 230 17.84 21.27 22.66
C VAL A 230 16.92 20.60 23.67
N PHE A 231 17.48 20.16 24.79
CA PHE A 231 16.69 19.66 25.92
C PHE A 231 16.08 20.84 26.68
N VAL A 232 14.75 20.91 26.74
CA VAL A 232 14.04 21.82 27.64
C VAL A 232 13.36 20.98 28.72
N ARG A 233 13.74 21.23 29.99
CA ARG A 233 13.41 20.37 31.13
C ARG A 233 12.16 20.81 31.91
N ASP A 234 11.52 21.91 31.54
CA ASP A 234 10.35 22.44 32.25
C ASP A 234 9.51 23.30 31.28
N PRO A 235 8.17 23.19 31.20
CA PRO A 235 7.38 23.96 30.25
C PRO A 235 6.77 25.19 30.94
N ASP A 236 7.56 26.24 31.16
CA ASP A 236 6.98 27.54 31.49
C ASP A 236 6.54 28.26 30.19
N ARG A 237 5.72 29.32 30.26
CA ARG A 237 5.11 29.93 29.05
C ARG A 237 6.14 30.41 27.99
N ARG A 238 7.39 30.66 28.41
CA ARG A 238 8.54 31.00 27.53
C ARG A 238 9.12 29.80 26.79
N ASP A 239 8.94 28.58 27.32
CA ASP A 239 9.37 27.34 26.68
C ASP A 239 8.43 26.90 25.56
N ARG A 240 7.16 27.32 25.58
CA ARG A 240 6.23 27.04 24.46
C ARG A 240 6.64 27.76 23.17
N GLU A 241 7.07 29.01 23.26
CA GLU A 241 7.59 29.75 22.09
C GLU A 241 8.94 29.20 21.64
N ALA A 242 9.82 28.82 22.56
CA ALA A 242 11.09 28.19 22.22
C ALA A 242 10.92 26.78 21.62
N VAL A 243 9.96 25.99 22.11
CA VAL A 243 9.57 24.68 21.56
C VAL A 243 8.90 24.85 20.20
N ALA A 244 7.98 25.81 20.05
CA ALA A 244 7.35 26.12 18.77
C ALA A 244 8.40 26.61 17.74
N GLN A 245 9.35 27.45 18.14
CA GLN A 245 10.44 27.90 17.29
C GLN A 245 11.42 26.77 16.95
N ALA A 246 11.76 25.91 17.90
CA ALA A 246 12.59 24.73 17.64
C ALA A 246 11.87 23.71 16.74
N GLN A 247 10.54 23.59 16.84
CA GLN A 247 9.70 22.82 15.93
C GLN A 247 9.65 23.46 14.53
N GLU A 248 9.55 24.79 14.45
CA GLU A 248 9.60 25.56 13.21
C GLU A 248 10.96 25.43 12.50
N ASP A 249 12.05 25.48 13.28
CA ASP A 249 13.40 25.32 12.75
C ASP A 249 13.69 23.85 12.39
N ALA A 250 13.13 22.88 13.13
CA ALA A 250 13.11 21.47 12.75
C ALA A 250 12.25 21.18 11.51
N ARG A 251 11.24 22.01 11.22
CA ARG A 251 10.47 21.96 9.96
C ARG A 251 11.27 22.51 8.78
N LYS A 252 12.16 23.49 9.00
CA LYS A 252 13.06 24.04 7.97
C LYS A 252 14.23 23.14 7.60
N LEU A 253 14.51 22.14 8.42
CA LEU A 253 15.57 21.17 8.18
C LEU A 253 15.17 20.17 7.09
N GLN A 254 16.09 19.85 6.17
CA GLN A 254 15.87 18.80 5.17
C GLN A 254 15.67 17.45 5.86
N LYS A 255 14.48 16.86 5.68
CA LYS A 255 14.13 15.54 6.19
C LYS A 255 14.18 14.55 5.05
N ALA A 256 14.63 13.33 5.32
CA ALA A 256 14.56 12.24 4.36
C ALA A 256 13.14 11.64 4.26
N PHE A 257 12.33 11.78 5.32
CA PHE A 257 10.96 11.28 5.40
C PHE A 257 10.02 12.32 5.98
N LEU A 258 8.75 12.23 5.60
CA LEU A 258 7.66 12.98 6.20
C LEU A 258 7.38 12.48 7.63
N MET A 259 6.98 13.37 8.53
CA MET A 259 6.79 13.04 9.95
C MET A 259 5.58 12.14 10.16
N GLN A 260 4.48 12.46 9.49
CA GLN A 260 3.15 11.88 9.68
C GLN A 260 2.75 10.92 8.56
N ASP A 261 3.70 10.61 7.68
CA ASP A 261 3.49 9.77 6.52
C ASP A 261 4.61 8.70 6.42
N THR A 262 4.34 7.55 5.80
CA THR A 262 5.34 6.48 5.62
C THR A 262 6.41 6.83 4.59
N HIS A 263 6.15 7.77 3.68
CA HIS A 263 6.97 8.03 2.52
C HIS A 263 8.13 9.01 2.78
N TRP A 264 9.10 8.96 1.86
CA TRP A 264 10.21 9.90 1.80
C TRP A 264 9.74 11.33 1.51
N SER A 265 10.58 12.33 1.76
CA SER A 265 10.33 13.71 1.30
C SER A 265 10.61 13.86 -0.21
N PRO A 266 10.16 14.95 -0.87
CA PRO A 266 10.49 15.19 -2.28
C PRO A 266 12.00 15.30 -2.52
N GLU A 267 12.74 15.84 -1.56
CA GLU A 267 14.20 15.97 -1.66
C GLU A 267 14.91 14.61 -1.56
N ALA A 268 14.48 13.73 -0.65
CA ALA A 268 15.01 12.37 -0.59
C ALA A 268 14.68 11.55 -1.83
N MET A 269 13.47 11.71 -2.37
CA MET A 269 13.06 11.10 -3.64
C MET A 269 13.94 11.59 -4.81
N ARG A 270 14.22 12.89 -4.88
CA ARG A 270 15.15 13.46 -5.88
C ARG A 270 16.55 12.88 -5.75
N VAL A 271 17.09 12.81 -4.53
CA VAL A 271 18.41 12.19 -4.28
C VAL A 271 18.41 10.71 -4.64
N ALA A 272 17.34 9.97 -4.33
CA ALA A 272 17.18 8.58 -4.75
C ALA A 272 17.19 8.46 -6.29
N ALA A 273 16.47 9.32 -7.00
CA ALA A 273 16.45 9.35 -8.47
C ALA A 273 17.84 9.61 -9.07
N GLU A 274 18.60 10.55 -8.49
CA GLU A 274 19.99 10.81 -8.89
C GLU A 274 20.92 9.61 -8.65
N LYS A 275 20.70 8.89 -7.55
CA LYS A 275 21.49 7.68 -7.21
C LYS A 275 21.21 6.52 -8.13
N VAL A 276 19.93 6.25 -8.41
CA VAL A 276 19.54 5.23 -9.39
C VAL A 276 20.06 5.60 -10.77
N ALA A 277 19.88 6.86 -11.22
CA ALA A 277 20.38 7.29 -12.52
C ALA A 277 21.91 7.22 -12.64
N GLY A 278 22.63 7.61 -11.59
CA GLY A 278 24.09 7.48 -11.52
C GLY A 278 24.54 6.03 -11.64
N TYR A 279 23.90 5.13 -10.89
CA TYR A 279 24.18 3.70 -10.93
C TYR A 279 23.93 3.11 -12.33
N LEU A 280 22.81 3.46 -12.97
CA LEU A 280 22.49 2.99 -14.31
C LEU A 280 23.49 3.48 -15.35
N ARG A 281 23.92 4.74 -15.30
CA ARG A 281 24.95 5.25 -16.22
C ARG A 281 26.30 4.57 -16.04
N GLU A 282 26.68 4.31 -14.80
CA GLU A 282 27.96 3.71 -14.47
C GLU A 282 28.03 2.23 -14.86
N ASN A 283 26.94 1.47 -14.63
CA ASN A 283 26.94 0.02 -14.76
C ASN A 283 26.20 -0.50 -16.02
N HIS A 284 25.29 0.30 -16.58
CA HIS A 284 24.41 -0.07 -17.70
C HIS A 284 24.29 1.06 -18.74
N GLY A 285 25.29 1.94 -18.82
CA GLY A 285 25.24 3.12 -19.70
C GLY A 285 25.15 2.79 -21.19
N ASP A 286 25.59 1.60 -21.59
CA ASP A 286 25.46 1.05 -22.95
C ASP A 286 24.04 0.55 -23.28
N LEU A 287 23.22 0.29 -22.26
CA LEU A 287 21.82 -0.09 -22.41
C LEU A 287 20.87 1.11 -22.45
N LEU A 288 21.39 2.31 -22.18
CA LEU A 288 20.65 3.56 -22.23
C LEU A 288 20.54 4.05 -23.68
N GLU A 289 19.32 4.39 -24.10
CA GLU A 289 19.02 4.96 -25.42
C GLU A 289 19.57 6.39 -25.62
N PRO A 290 19.90 6.80 -26.85
CA PRO A 290 20.21 8.20 -27.15
C PRO A 290 19.04 9.12 -26.78
N VAL A 291 19.34 10.31 -26.25
CA VAL A 291 18.31 11.32 -25.95
C VAL A 291 17.75 11.87 -27.26
N GLU A 292 16.55 11.45 -27.64
CA GLU A 292 15.83 11.96 -28.81
C GLU A 292 15.06 13.25 -28.48
N GLU A 293 14.39 13.28 -27.33
CA GLU A 293 13.62 14.42 -26.85
C GLU A 293 13.96 14.73 -25.40
N MET A 294 14.11 16.02 -25.10
CA MET A 294 14.44 16.49 -23.76
C MET A 294 13.20 16.50 -22.87
N ILE A 295 13.20 15.69 -21.82
CA ILE A 295 12.20 15.75 -20.76
C ILE A 295 12.49 17.00 -19.92
N ARG A 296 11.51 17.90 -19.79
CA ARG A 296 11.67 19.17 -19.11
C ARG A 296 10.90 19.19 -17.80
N ALA A 297 11.44 19.90 -16.81
CA ALA A 297 10.65 20.28 -15.64
C ALA A 297 9.72 21.45 -16.01
N GLU A 298 8.52 21.42 -15.45
CA GLU A 298 7.56 22.51 -15.49
C GLU A 298 7.61 23.31 -14.17
N ASP A 299 6.73 24.30 -14.03
CA ASP A 299 6.57 25.03 -12.78
C ASP A 299 6.10 24.08 -11.68
N GLY A 300 6.85 24.06 -10.57
CA GLY A 300 6.48 23.26 -9.41
C GLY A 300 5.32 23.88 -8.63
N VAL A 301 4.72 23.07 -7.76
CA VAL A 301 3.52 23.44 -7.01
C VAL A 301 3.69 23.16 -5.52
N MET A 302 3.15 24.04 -4.67
CA MET A 302 3.08 23.78 -3.24
C MET A 302 1.83 22.97 -2.93
N ARG A 303 2.00 21.85 -2.22
CA ARG A 303 0.91 20.97 -1.77
C ARG A 303 1.05 20.67 -0.29
N SER A 304 -0.02 20.18 0.32
CA SER A 304 -0.01 19.79 1.73
C SER A 304 -0.81 18.51 1.97
N SER A 305 -0.37 17.69 2.92
CA SER A 305 -1.05 16.44 3.28
C SER A 305 -1.05 16.22 4.80
N LEU A 306 -2.07 15.54 5.34
CA LEU A 306 -2.04 15.06 6.73
C LEU A 306 -1.11 13.86 6.91
N GLY A 307 -0.89 13.08 5.86
CA GLY A 307 -0.08 11.87 5.87
C GLY A 307 -0.86 10.58 6.15
N ASP A 308 -0.45 9.49 5.52
CA ASP A 308 -1.11 8.18 5.61
C ASP A 308 -1.18 7.61 7.03
N LEU A 309 -0.18 7.88 7.90
CA LEU A 309 -0.15 7.37 9.27
C LEU A 309 -1.17 8.07 10.17
N VAL A 310 -1.60 9.29 9.84
CA VAL A 310 -2.72 9.96 10.52
C VAL A 310 -4.04 9.32 10.11
N HIS A 311 -4.21 9.00 8.82
CA HIS A 311 -5.37 8.26 8.33
C HIS A 311 -5.46 6.85 8.93
N LEU A 312 -4.32 6.17 9.08
CA LEU A 312 -4.23 4.86 9.76
C LEU A 312 -4.45 4.96 11.27
N LEU A 313 -4.10 6.09 11.88
CA LEU A 313 -4.43 6.35 13.27
C LEU A 313 -5.95 6.46 13.44
N ASP A 314 -6.67 7.01 12.46
CA ASP A 314 -8.15 7.11 12.44
C ASP A 314 -8.73 7.83 13.68
N PRO A 315 -8.28 9.04 14.08
CA PRO A 315 -8.86 9.76 15.21
C PRO A 315 -10.04 10.65 14.77
N LYS A 316 -11.00 10.86 15.66
CA LYS A 316 -12.12 11.81 15.44
C LYS A 316 -11.60 13.24 15.51
N ASP A 317 -11.68 13.98 14.40
CA ASP A 317 -11.10 15.33 14.20
C ASP A 317 -9.58 15.37 14.00
N ALA A 318 -9.03 14.54 13.11
CA ALA A 318 -7.60 14.51 12.78
C ALA A 318 -6.99 15.90 12.51
N ASP A 319 -7.65 16.76 11.71
CA ASP A 319 -7.17 18.11 11.38
C ASP A 319 -6.99 19.04 12.59
N ARG A 320 -7.63 18.75 13.73
CA ARG A 320 -7.45 19.52 14.97
C ARG A 320 -6.25 19.05 15.79
N MET A 321 -5.80 17.82 15.58
CA MET A 321 -4.71 17.18 16.31
C MET A 321 -3.39 17.23 15.55
N PHE A 322 -3.46 17.25 14.22
CA PHE A 322 -2.33 17.08 13.33
C PHE A 322 -2.29 18.22 12.31
N ALA A 323 -1.12 18.84 12.18
CA ALA A 323 -0.91 19.87 11.15
C ALA A 323 -0.49 19.19 9.85
N LYS A 324 -1.04 19.66 8.72
CA LYS A 324 -0.62 19.19 7.40
C LYS A 324 0.87 19.51 7.18
N GLU A 325 1.59 18.58 6.55
CA GLU A 325 2.95 18.80 6.08
C GLU A 325 2.91 19.40 4.67
N GLU A 326 3.62 20.51 4.47
CA GLU A 326 3.74 21.18 3.17
C GLU A 326 4.95 20.64 2.40
N ALA A 327 4.81 20.51 1.09
CA ALA A 327 5.84 20.05 0.19
C ALA A 327 5.79 20.81 -1.14
N PHE A 328 6.94 21.31 -1.58
CA PHE A 328 7.10 21.80 -2.94
C PHE A 328 7.37 20.62 -3.87
N LEU A 329 6.46 20.40 -4.81
CA LEU A 329 6.51 19.31 -5.76
C LEU A 329 7.02 19.83 -7.10
N ARG A 330 8.12 19.27 -7.58
CA ARG A 330 8.65 19.59 -8.91
C ARG A 330 7.89 18.79 -9.96
N VAL A 331 7.02 19.47 -10.69
CA VAL A 331 6.26 18.88 -11.80
C VAL A 331 7.17 18.67 -13.01
N ILE A 332 7.06 17.52 -13.64
CA ILE A 332 7.77 17.17 -14.86
C ILE A 332 6.79 17.16 -16.03
N GLY A 333 7.26 17.64 -17.18
CA GLY A 333 6.50 17.67 -18.41
C GLY A 333 6.09 16.30 -18.92
N GLU A 334 5.32 16.30 -20.00
CA GLU A 334 4.99 15.08 -20.72
C GLU A 334 6.26 14.36 -21.24
N GLY A 335 6.12 13.09 -21.59
CA GLY A 335 7.24 12.27 -22.11
C GLY A 335 8.08 11.58 -21.04
N ALA A 336 7.77 11.73 -19.75
CA ALA A 336 8.45 10.99 -18.68
C ALA A 336 8.10 9.49 -18.63
N ARG A 337 6.94 9.10 -19.17
CA ARG A 337 6.48 7.70 -19.21
C ARG A 337 6.25 7.25 -20.65
N SER A 338 6.71 6.04 -20.97
CA SER A 338 6.43 5.38 -22.25
C SER A 338 6.46 3.87 -22.07
N ARG A 339 5.39 3.19 -22.49
CA ARG A 339 5.34 1.73 -22.51
C ARG A 339 6.37 1.12 -23.47
N GLU A 340 6.85 1.86 -24.46
CA GLU A 340 7.88 1.36 -25.38
C GLU A 340 9.31 1.50 -24.82
N SER A 341 9.48 2.17 -23.68
CA SER A 341 10.81 2.36 -23.09
C SER A 341 11.49 1.02 -22.82
N GLY A 342 12.78 0.94 -23.14
CA GLY A 342 13.66 -0.16 -22.72
C GLY A 342 13.89 -0.20 -21.20
N LEU A 343 13.56 0.88 -20.47
CA LEU A 343 13.70 0.98 -19.03
C LEU A 343 12.36 0.78 -18.33
N VAL A 344 12.23 -0.29 -17.57
CA VAL A 344 11.05 -0.60 -16.77
C VAL A 344 11.29 -0.18 -15.33
N LEU A 345 10.32 0.51 -14.73
CA LEU A 345 10.31 0.85 -13.32
C LEU A 345 9.16 0.10 -12.64
N LEU A 346 9.50 -0.86 -11.78
CA LEU A 346 8.54 -1.52 -10.89
C LEU A 346 8.58 -0.85 -9.51
N GLY A 347 7.42 -0.63 -8.88
CA GLY A 347 7.43 -0.20 -7.48
C GLY A 347 6.09 -0.10 -6.77
N ASP A 348 6.09 0.55 -5.61
CA ASP A 348 4.91 0.69 -4.76
C ASP A 348 4.53 2.18 -4.60
N SER A 349 3.87 2.50 -3.49
CA SER A 349 3.49 3.86 -3.13
C SER A 349 4.68 4.81 -2.98
N PHE A 350 5.92 4.33 -2.77
CA PHE A 350 7.11 5.20 -2.84
C PHE A 350 7.37 5.71 -4.26
N VAL A 351 6.99 4.97 -5.30
CA VAL A 351 7.09 5.45 -6.68
C VAL A 351 5.96 6.45 -6.99
N ASN A 352 4.76 6.17 -6.49
CA ASN A 352 3.55 6.93 -6.79
C ASN A 352 3.31 8.16 -5.89
N ILE A 353 3.96 8.27 -4.72
CA ILE A 353 3.83 9.45 -3.85
C ILE A 353 4.24 10.71 -4.62
N TYR A 354 3.43 11.77 -4.51
CA TYR A 354 3.53 13.02 -5.29
C TYR A 354 3.13 12.94 -6.76
N ASP A 355 2.78 11.77 -7.27
CA ASP A 355 2.14 11.61 -8.59
C ASP A 355 0.65 11.25 -8.44
N ASP A 356 0.33 10.37 -7.50
CA ASP A 356 -1.01 9.92 -7.17
C ASP A 356 -1.61 10.77 -6.04
N ALA A 357 -2.56 11.65 -6.38
CA ALA A 357 -3.24 12.51 -5.41
C ALA A 357 -4.05 11.74 -4.35
N SER A 358 -4.38 10.46 -4.60
CA SER A 358 -5.08 9.62 -3.60
C SER A 358 -4.18 9.22 -2.42
N LEU A 359 -2.85 9.34 -2.57
CA LEU A 359 -1.86 9.15 -1.49
C LEU A 359 -1.65 10.43 -0.66
N GLY A 360 -2.38 11.51 -0.97
CA GLY A 360 -2.26 12.83 -0.35
C GLY A 360 -1.57 13.83 -1.26
N PHE A 361 -1.43 15.07 -0.77
CA PHE A 361 -0.91 16.21 -1.54
C PHE A 361 -1.80 16.62 -2.73
N ASP A 362 -3.08 16.25 -2.66
CA ASP A 362 -4.14 16.63 -3.59
C ASP A 362 -4.42 18.14 -3.60
N ASP A 363 -5.03 18.62 -4.69
CA ASP A 363 -5.58 19.96 -4.75
C ASP A 363 -6.97 20.01 -4.08
N PRO A 364 -7.13 20.71 -2.94
CA PRO A 364 -8.41 20.76 -2.24
C PRO A 364 -9.52 21.48 -3.03
N ALA A 365 -9.19 22.18 -4.12
CA ALA A 365 -10.15 22.83 -5.01
C ALA A 365 -10.65 21.91 -6.13
N VAL A 366 -10.05 20.73 -6.30
CA VAL A 366 -10.39 19.76 -7.35
C VAL A 366 -10.95 18.51 -6.68
N ASP A 367 -11.99 17.92 -7.26
CA ASP A 367 -12.42 16.59 -6.85
C ASP A 367 -11.27 15.61 -7.17
N ASN A 368 -10.68 14.99 -6.15
CA ASN A 368 -9.52 14.11 -6.28
C ASN A 368 -9.73 13.00 -7.34
N LEU A 369 -10.99 12.59 -7.54
CA LEU A 369 -11.39 11.59 -8.54
C LEU A 369 -11.22 12.07 -9.99
N GLN A 370 -10.96 13.36 -10.17
CA GLN A 370 -10.77 14.03 -11.45
C GLN A 370 -9.41 14.73 -11.53
N GLU A 371 -8.61 14.74 -10.46
CA GLU A 371 -7.29 15.32 -10.50
C GLU A 371 -6.38 14.39 -11.33
N PRO A 372 -5.83 14.88 -12.46
CA PRO A 372 -4.87 14.10 -13.22
C PRO A 372 -3.62 13.84 -12.37
N ARG A 373 -2.90 12.78 -12.73
CA ARG A 373 -1.58 12.48 -12.16
C ARG A 373 -0.71 13.75 -12.12
N MET A 374 -0.16 14.06 -10.96
CA MET A 374 0.56 15.30 -10.70
C MET A 374 1.91 15.39 -11.43
N ARG A 375 2.44 14.27 -11.93
CA ARG A 375 3.75 14.18 -12.62
C ARG A 375 4.91 14.69 -11.77
N ALA A 376 4.87 14.46 -10.46
CA ALA A 376 5.95 14.85 -9.55
C ALA A 376 6.51 13.67 -8.73
N GLY A 377 6.13 12.44 -9.06
CA GLY A 377 6.60 11.23 -8.38
C GLY A 377 8.00 10.79 -8.77
N PHE A 378 8.42 9.64 -8.25
CA PHE A 378 9.78 9.15 -8.43
C PHE A 378 10.09 8.80 -9.89
N ALA A 379 9.11 8.24 -10.61
CA ALA A 379 9.24 7.92 -12.02
C ALA A 379 9.61 9.15 -12.84
N GLU A 380 8.92 10.27 -12.60
CA GLU A 380 9.17 11.53 -13.29
C GLU A 380 10.53 12.12 -12.96
N GLN A 381 10.92 12.10 -11.67
CA GLN A 381 12.25 12.58 -11.26
C GLN A 381 13.37 11.71 -11.85
N LEU A 382 13.20 10.39 -11.92
CA LEU A 382 14.18 9.50 -12.52
C LEU A 382 14.27 9.72 -14.03
N ALA A 383 13.14 9.83 -14.71
CA ALA A 383 13.06 10.07 -16.14
C ALA A 383 13.73 11.39 -16.56
N VAL A 384 13.46 12.49 -15.84
CA VAL A 384 14.11 13.79 -16.13
C VAL A 384 15.60 13.76 -15.82
N VAL A 385 16.05 13.02 -14.79
CA VAL A 385 17.48 12.92 -14.50
C VAL A 385 18.17 12.10 -15.59
N LEU A 386 17.60 10.95 -16.00
CA LEU A 386 18.14 10.10 -17.06
C LEU A 386 18.03 10.71 -18.46
N GLN A 387 17.06 11.61 -18.67
CA GLN A 387 16.60 12.07 -19.98
C GLN A 387 16.09 10.92 -20.85
N GLN A 388 15.35 10.01 -20.23
CA GLN A 388 14.70 8.88 -20.90
C GLN A 388 13.32 8.62 -20.29
N PRO A 389 12.31 8.28 -21.11
CA PRO A 389 11.03 7.84 -20.59
C PRO A 389 11.17 6.50 -19.86
N LEU A 390 10.27 6.24 -18.92
CA LEU A 390 10.19 4.97 -18.20
C LEU A 390 8.88 4.24 -18.49
N ASP A 391 8.96 2.93 -18.59
CA ASP A 391 7.80 2.04 -18.57
C ASP A 391 7.46 1.71 -17.12
N VAL A 392 6.45 2.38 -16.57
CA VAL A 392 6.18 2.39 -15.12
C VAL A 392 5.05 1.42 -14.77
N ILE A 393 5.33 0.49 -13.85
CA ILE A 393 4.34 -0.36 -13.20
C ILE A 393 4.49 -0.19 -11.69
N ALA A 394 3.68 0.68 -11.10
CA ALA A 394 3.72 0.95 -9.67
C ALA A 394 2.34 0.78 -9.04
N MET A 395 2.22 -0.13 -8.07
CA MET A 395 0.94 -0.48 -7.44
C MET A 395 0.99 -0.25 -5.93
N ASN A 396 0.09 0.61 -5.44
CA ASN A 396 0.08 1.02 -4.03
C ASN A 396 -0.19 -0.17 -3.10
N GLY A 397 0.75 -0.45 -2.18
CA GLY A 397 0.64 -1.55 -1.21
C GLY A 397 0.88 -2.95 -1.78
N ARG A 398 1.31 -3.06 -3.04
CA ARG A 398 1.46 -4.33 -3.77
C ARG A 398 2.80 -4.45 -4.52
N GLY A 399 3.85 -3.78 -4.04
CA GLY A 399 5.17 -3.70 -4.69
C GLY A 399 6.01 -4.98 -4.71
N SER A 400 5.63 -6.02 -3.98
CA SER A 400 6.38 -7.28 -3.84
C SER A 400 6.02 -8.31 -4.93
N THR A 401 4.75 -8.67 -5.07
CA THR A 401 4.31 -9.71 -6.03
C THR A 401 3.52 -9.15 -7.21
N GLU A 402 2.56 -8.25 -6.99
CA GLU A 402 1.64 -7.87 -8.07
C GLU A 402 2.31 -7.07 -9.18
N VAL A 403 3.22 -6.13 -8.88
CA VAL A 403 3.94 -5.42 -9.95
C VAL A 403 4.77 -6.35 -10.85
N ARG A 404 5.31 -7.44 -10.29
CA ARG A 404 6.00 -8.47 -11.07
C ARG A 404 5.02 -9.28 -11.90
N LYS A 405 3.86 -9.64 -11.34
CA LYS A 405 2.78 -10.30 -12.08
C LYS A 405 2.31 -9.44 -13.25
N GLU A 406 2.05 -8.16 -13.03
CA GLU A 406 1.62 -7.24 -14.09
C GLU A 406 2.66 -7.12 -15.21
N PHE A 407 3.94 -7.06 -14.86
CA PHE A 407 4.99 -7.10 -15.87
C PHE A 407 5.03 -8.43 -16.61
N ALA A 408 4.89 -9.54 -15.88
CA ALA A 408 4.92 -10.89 -16.42
C ALA A 408 3.71 -11.27 -17.27
N ARG A 409 2.58 -10.56 -17.16
CA ARG A 409 1.40 -10.74 -18.02
C ARG A 409 1.63 -10.29 -19.45
N ARG A 410 2.56 -9.37 -19.66
CA ARG A 410 2.86 -8.84 -21.00
C ARG A 410 3.37 -9.94 -21.91
N PRO A 411 3.08 -9.87 -23.22
CA PRO A 411 3.61 -10.83 -24.18
C PRO A 411 5.14 -10.96 -24.12
N ASP A 412 5.65 -12.15 -24.38
CA ASP A 412 7.07 -12.49 -24.20
C ASP A 412 8.00 -11.61 -25.07
N ASP A 413 7.55 -11.24 -26.27
CA ASP A 413 8.26 -10.33 -27.18
C ASP A 413 8.29 -8.89 -26.66
N GLU A 414 7.23 -8.41 -26.00
CA GLU A 414 7.22 -7.09 -25.35
C GLU A 414 8.21 -7.07 -24.18
N VAL A 415 8.25 -8.14 -23.37
CA VAL A 415 9.21 -8.23 -22.25
C VAL A 415 10.65 -8.29 -22.78
N ARG A 416 10.90 -9.03 -23.87
CA ARG A 416 12.23 -9.13 -24.50
C ARG A 416 12.70 -7.85 -25.18
N SER A 417 11.80 -6.91 -25.49
CA SER A 417 12.21 -5.60 -26.04
C SER A 417 12.92 -4.76 -24.98
N LYS A 418 12.60 -4.97 -23.70
CA LYS A 418 13.16 -4.28 -22.53
C LYS A 418 14.65 -4.56 -22.34
N LYS A 419 15.33 -3.67 -21.61
CA LYS A 419 16.77 -3.72 -21.33
C LYS A 419 17.04 -3.85 -19.85
N VAL A 420 16.43 -3.00 -19.03
CA VAL A 420 16.66 -2.95 -17.59
C VAL A 420 15.33 -2.79 -16.86
N VAL A 421 15.14 -3.58 -15.81
CA VAL A 421 14.08 -3.44 -14.82
C VAL A 421 14.71 -2.87 -13.54
N VAL A 422 14.31 -1.66 -13.18
CA VAL A 422 14.57 -1.08 -11.86
C VAL A 422 13.39 -1.41 -10.96
N TRP A 423 13.63 -2.15 -9.88
CA TRP A 423 12.59 -2.53 -8.94
C TRP A 423 12.78 -1.82 -7.60
N VAL A 424 12.01 -0.75 -7.40
CA VAL A 424 11.99 0.05 -6.18
C VAL A 424 10.99 -0.55 -5.21
N ILE A 425 11.46 -0.94 -4.03
CA ILE A 425 10.61 -1.58 -3.02
C ILE A 425 10.98 -1.10 -1.62
N ALA A 426 10.01 -0.92 -0.74
CA ALA A 426 10.30 -0.67 0.66
C ALA A 426 11.15 -1.81 1.27
N ALA A 427 12.24 -1.47 1.97
CA ALA A 427 13.14 -2.46 2.54
C ALA A 427 12.43 -3.42 3.53
N ARG A 428 11.31 -3.01 4.13
CA ARG A 428 10.50 -3.86 5.02
C ARG A 428 10.04 -5.13 4.32
N ASP A 429 9.67 -5.05 3.04
CA ASP A 429 9.11 -6.16 2.29
C ASP A 429 10.13 -7.29 2.13
N VAL A 430 11.42 -6.94 2.07
CA VAL A 430 12.53 -7.89 1.96
C VAL A 430 13.20 -8.23 3.28
N LEU A 431 12.95 -7.46 4.35
CA LEU A 431 13.58 -7.66 5.67
C LEU A 431 12.64 -8.31 6.69
N LEU A 432 11.32 -8.31 6.47
CA LEU A 432 10.39 -9.00 7.36
C LEU A 432 10.55 -10.52 7.24
N SER A 433 10.37 -11.23 8.37
CA SER A 433 10.20 -12.68 8.31
C SER A 433 8.86 -13.03 7.67
N ARG A 434 8.73 -14.25 7.14
CA ARG A 434 7.50 -14.70 6.44
C ARG A 434 6.22 -14.49 7.26
N SER A 435 6.26 -14.74 8.57
CA SER A 435 5.07 -14.55 9.41
C SER A 435 4.72 -13.05 9.58
N ALA A 436 5.75 -12.21 9.72
CA ALA A 436 5.59 -10.78 9.93
C ALA A 436 5.16 -10.08 8.63
N ALA A 437 5.69 -10.52 7.48
CA ALA A 437 5.25 -10.09 6.15
C ALA A 437 3.77 -10.42 5.94
N LYS A 438 3.35 -11.67 6.20
CA LYS A 438 1.94 -12.07 6.11
C LYS A 438 1.02 -11.24 7.01
N GLN A 439 1.44 -10.94 8.24
CA GLN A 439 0.67 -10.08 9.16
C GLN A 439 0.58 -8.62 8.69
N ALA A 440 1.51 -8.19 7.86
CA ALA A 440 1.54 -6.86 7.24
C ALA A 440 0.89 -6.83 5.85
N ASP A 441 0.22 -7.92 5.44
CA ASP A 441 -0.38 -8.06 4.10
C ASP A 441 0.64 -7.96 2.95
N ILE A 442 1.89 -8.36 3.21
CA ILE A 442 2.96 -8.43 2.23
C ILE A 442 3.09 -9.88 1.79
N GLU A 443 2.77 -10.13 0.52
CA GLU A 443 2.80 -11.45 -0.07
C GLU A 443 3.98 -11.62 -1.02
N TRP A 444 4.71 -12.71 -0.85
CA TRP A 444 5.77 -13.14 -1.76
C TRP A 444 5.31 -14.41 -2.48
N GLY A 445 5.07 -14.28 -3.78
CA GLY A 445 4.71 -15.38 -4.67
C GLY A 445 5.65 -15.50 -5.86
N PHE A 446 5.89 -16.73 -6.32
CA PHE A 446 6.50 -16.96 -7.61
C PHE A 446 5.60 -16.41 -8.72
N VAL A 447 6.24 -15.88 -9.77
CA VAL A 447 5.56 -15.31 -10.93
C VAL A 447 6.14 -15.99 -12.16
N GLU A 448 5.27 -16.47 -13.03
CA GLU A 448 5.62 -17.05 -14.32
C GLU A 448 5.32 -16.03 -15.42
N PHE A 449 6.27 -15.83 -16.33
CA PHE A 449 6.06 -14.96 -17.49
C PHE A 449 5.15 -15.61 -18.52
N ASN A 450 4.25 -14.80 -19.07
CA ASN A 450 3.40 -15.15 -20.21
C ASN A 450 4.29 -15.62 -21.39
N PRO A 451 4.14 -16.87 -21.86
CA PRO A 451 4.96 -17.39 -22.96
C PRO A 451 4.45 -16.98 -24.35
N ASN A 452 3.27 -16.36 -24.42
CA ASN A 452 2.64 -15.99 -25.68
C ASN A 452 3.26 -14.73 -26.27
N LYS A 453 3.30 -14.64 -27.61
CA LYS A 453 3.71 -13.43 -28.32
C LYS A 453 2.54 -12.49 -28.55
N SER A 454 2.83 -11.22 -28.79
CA SER A 454 1.86 -10.21 -29.20
C SER A 454 1.08 -10.69 -30.42
N LYS A 455 -0.25 -10.50 -30.43
CA LYS A 455 -1.08 -10.83 -31.59
C LYS A 455 -0.65 -9.97 -32.78
N ALA A 456 -0.40 -10.59 -33.94
CA ALA A 456 0.00 -9.88 -35.15
C ALA A 456 -1.05 -8.81 -35.52
N GLY A 457 -0.66 -7.54 -35.53
CA GLY A 457 -1.53 -6.39 -35.82
C GLY A 457 -2.04 -5.60 -34.60
N ALA A 458 -1.68 -6.00 -33.36
CA ALA A 458 -2.03 -5.23 -32.16
C ALA A 458 -1.32 -3.86 -32.06
N GLU A 459 -0.16 -3.69 -32.70
CA GLU A 459 0.59 -2.42 -32.78
C GLU A 459 -0.20 -1.28 -33.46
N VAL A 460 -1.26 -1.57 -34.21
CA VAL A 460 -2.00 -0.55 -34.98
C VAL A 460 -3.23 0.00 -34.22
N ALA A 461 -3.62 -0.59 -33.09
CA ALA A 461 -4.88 -0.27 -32.43
C ALA A 461 -4.79 0.72 -31.26
N VAL A 462 -3.63 1.34 -30.99
CA VAL A 462 -3.49 2.32 -29.89
C VAL A 462 -3.88 3.76 -30.31
N ALA A 463 -4.14 3.99 -31.59
CA ALA A 463 -4.42 5.33 -32.13
C ALA A 463 -5.85 5.51 -32.68
N SER A 464 -6.87 5.38 -31.83
CA SER A 464 -8.15 6.11 -31.99
C SER A 464 -9.01 6.00 -30.73
N ASN A 465 -9.04 7.06 -29.91
CA ASN A 465 -9.83 7.17 -28.67
C ASN A 465 -11.37 7.11 -28.86
N GLY A 466 -11.88 6.73 -30.04
CA GLY A 466 -13.30 6.75 -30.37
C GLY A 466 -13.97 5.40 -30.65
N GLU A 467 -13.21 4.33 -30.95
CA GLU A 467 -13.78 3.08 -31.51
C GLU A 467 -13.58 1.81 -30.67
N MET A 468 -12.92 1.88 -29.50
CA MET A 468 -12.60 0.69 -28.69
C MET A 468 -13.58 0.37 -27.55
N ARG A 469 -14.73 1.05 -27.50
CA ARG A 469 -15.79 0.70 -26.55
C ARG A 469 -16.55 -0.53 -27.05
N VAL A 470 -16.63 -1.57 -26.23
CA VAL A 470 -17.40 -2.79 -26.53
C VAL A 470 -18.50 -2.94 -25.50
N VAL A 471 -19.71 -3.30 -25.93
CA VAL A 471 -20.79 -3.68 -25.01
C VAL A 471 -21.05 -5.17 -25.15
N VAL A 472 -21.00 -5.89 -24.03
CA VAL A 472 -21.21 -7.35 -23.98
C VAL A 472 -22.29 -7.72 -22.97
N GLU A 473 -22.95 -8.84 -23.21
CA GLU A 473 -23.71 -9.59 -22.23
C GLU A 473 -22.85 -10.78 -21.83
N ALA A 474 -22.54 -10.88 -20.53
CA ALA A 474 -21.59 -11.86 -20.03
C ALA A 474 -22.00 -12.38 -18.65
N MET A 475 -21.61 -13.62 -18.37
CA MET A 475 -21.81 -14.25 -17.06
C MET A 475 -20.53 -14.09 -16.23
N LEU A 476 -20.67 -13.66 -14.99
CA LEU A 476 -19.55 -13.57 -14.05
C LEU A 476 -19.17 -14.99 -13.60
N SER A 477 -17.98 -15.46 -13.97
CA SER A 477 -17.51 -16.82 -13.66
C SER A 477 -16.59 -16.88 -12.44
N GLU A 478 -15.78 -15.84 -12.21
CA GLU A 478 -14.87 -15.75 -11.07
C GLU A 478 -14.78 -14.29 -10.60
N LYS A 479 -14.72 -14.05 -9.29
CA LYS A 479 -14.55 -12.70 -8.74
C LYS A 479 -13.50 -12.64 -7.64
N SER A 480 -12.56 -11.70 -7.78
CA SER A 480 -11.59 -11.41 -6.71
C SER A 480 -12.29 -10.84 -5.47
N PRO A 481 -11.80 -11.14 -4.25
CA PRO A 481 -12.41 -10.65 -3.02
C PRO A 481 -12.51 -9.12 -2.95
N ASN A 482 -13.60 -8.61 -2.38
CA ASN A 482 -13.71 -7.18 -2.11
C ASN A 482 -12.72 -6.76 -1.01
N GLN A 483 -11.94 -5.73 -1.29
CA GLN A 483 -11.13 -5.05 -0.30
C GLN A 483 -12.00 -4.23 0.67
N SER A 484 -11.60 -4.14 1.94
CA SER A 484 -12.34 -3.35 2.94
C SER A 484 -11.99 -1.87 2.85
N PRO A 485 -12.98 -0.95 2.80
CA PRO A 485 -12.70 0.48 2.90
C PRO A 485 -12.19 0.88 4.29
N VAL A 486 -12.42 0.07 5.33
CA VAL A 486 -12.06 0.41 6.71
C VAL A 486 -10.65 -0.01 7.04
N GLY A 487 -9.87 0.95 7.54
CA GLY A 487 -8.52 0.72 8.05
C GLY A 487 -7.46 0.46 6.99
N THR A 488 -7.79 0.58 5.71
CA THR A 488 -6.81 0.82 4.64
C THR A 488 -6.50 2.31 4.55
N PRO A 489 -5.27 2.75 4.21
CA PRO A 489 -5.00 4.16 3.96
C PRO A 489 -5.60 4.64 2.63
N TYR A 490 -5.88 3.73 1.68
CA TYR A 490 -6.34 4.08 0.33
C TYR A 490 -7.80 4.53 0.32
N ARG A 491 -8.07 5.65 -0.37
CA ARG A 491 -9.43 6.16 -0.59
C ARG A 491 -10.22 5.32 -1.59
N GLU A 492 -9.51 4.64 -2.50
CA GLU A 492 -10.05 3.89 -3.62
C GLU A 492 -9.44 2.49 -3.74
N ALA A 493 -10.18 1.61 -4.39
CA ALA A 493 -9.78 0.23 -4.65
C ALA A 493 -10.50 -0.34 -5.87
N LEU A 494 -9.79 -1.18 -6.61
CA LEU A 494 -10.29 -1.96 -7.75
C LEU A 494 -10.26 -3.46 -7.42
N HIS A 495 -11.06 -4.25 -8.13
CA HIS A 495 -10.94 -5.70 -8.15
C HIS A 495 -11.10 -6.25 -9.57
N ALA A 496 -10.50 -7.41 -9.82
CA ALA A 496 -10.65 -8.16 -11.06
C ALA A 496 -11.78 -9.19 -10.97
N ALA A 497 -12.50 -9.36 -12.07
CA ALA A 497 -13.58 -10.33 -12.23
C ALA A 497 -13.52 -10.95 -13.63
N VAL A 498 -13.68 -12.26 -13.74
CA VAL A 498 -13.67 -12.99 -15.00
C VAL A 498 -15.10 -13.12 -15.52
N TYR A 499 -15.28 -12.76 -16.79
CA TYR A 499 -16.57 -12.81 -17.45
C TYR A 499 -16.53 -13.71 -18.68
N ASP A 500 -17.44 -14.67 -18.73
CA ASP A 500 -17.69 -15.50 -19.91
C ASP A 500 -18.63 -14.74 -20.85
N VAL A 501 -18.14 -14.34 -22.02
CA VAL A 501 -18.86 -13.51 -22.98
C VAL A 501 -19.91 -14.37 -23.70
N GLU A 502 -21.18 -14.14 -23.40
CA GLU A 502 -22.29 -14.84 -24.05
C GLU A 502 -22.65 -14.18 -25.39
N LYS A 503 -22.60 -12.84 -25.44
CA LYS A 503 -22.97 -12.07 -26.63
C LYS A 503 -22.28 -10.70 -26.68
N VAL A 504 -21.79 -10.32 -27.85
CA VAL A 504 -21.35 -8.95 -28.14
C VAL A 504 -22.56 -8.16 -28.65
N VAL A 505 -22.94 -7.10 -27.93
CA VAL A 505 -24.07 -6.21 -28.26
C VAL A 505 -23.62 -5.08 -29.17
N GLU A 506 -22.45 -4.51 -28.89
CA GLU A 506 -21.87 -3.39 -29.63
C GLU A 506 -20.33 -3.53 -29.67
N GLY A 507 -19.71 -3.11 -30.76
CA GLY A 507 -18.26 -3.24 -30.96
C GLY A 507 -17.83 -4.61 -31.48
N LYS A 508 -16.53 -4.93 -31.36
CA LYS A 508 -15.94 -6.21 -31.75
C LYS A 508 -15.11 -6.76 -30.60
N LEU A 509 -15.37 -8.01 -30.23
CA LEU A 509 -14.61 -8.75 -29.24
C LEU A 509 -14.59 -10.22 -29.66
N GLU A 510 -13.39 -10.75 -29.90
CA GLU A 510 -13.22 -12.16 -30.28
C GLU A 510 -13.01 -13.07 -29.06
N ALA A 511 -12.59 -12.50 -27.94
CA ALA A 511 -12.36 -13.22 -26.70
C ALA A 511 -13.68 -13.77 -26.14
N GLN A 512 -13.71 -15.08 -25.88
CA GLN A 512 -14.84 -15.74 -25.22
C GLN A 512 -14.86 -15.49 -23.71
N GLN A 513 -13.73 -15.05 -23.16
CA GLN A 513 -13.58 -14.74 -21.75
C GLN A 513 -12.69 -13.50 -21.61
N VAL A 514 -13.07 -12.61 -20.70
CA VAL A 514 -12.35 -11.36 -20.43
C VAL A 514 -12.21 -11.14 -18.93
N ILE A 515 -11.16 -10.42 -18.53
CA ILE A 515 -11.03 -9.90 -17.16
C ILE A 515 -11.58 -8.48 -17.13
N GLY A 516 -12.68 -8.28 -16.41
CA GLY A 516 -13.22 -6.97 -16.06
C GLY A 516 -12.55 -6.41 -14.81
N ILE A 517 -11.92 -5.25 -14.95
CA ILE A 517 -11.39 -4.43 -13.86
C ILE A 517 -12.45 -3.41 -13.48
N GLN A 518 -12.88 -3.45 -12.23
CA GLN A 518 -14.02 -2.68 -11.77
C GLN A 518 -13.82 -2.18 -10.34
N TRP A 519 -14.60 -1.18 -9.97
CA TRP A 519 -14.47 -0.55 -8.67
C TRP A 519 -14.90 -1.48 -7.53
N THR A 520 -14.12 -1.50 -6.46
CA THR A 520 -14.50 -2.06 -5.16
C THR A 520 -15.17 -0.97 -4.33
N PHE A 521 -14.43 0.12 -4.05
CA PHE A 521 -14.95 1.30 -3.36
C PHE A 521 -14.27 2.58 -3.90
N ARG A 522 -14.96 3.70 -3.77
CA ARG A 522 -14.47 5.06 -4.05
C ARG A 522 -14.81 5.95 -2.87
N ASP A 523 -13.85 6.76 -2.40
CA ASP A 523 -13.97 7.55 -1.18
C ASP A 523 -14.52 6.76 0.00
N LYS A 524 -14.01 5.54 0.18
CA LYS A 524 -14.46 4.60 1.21
C LYS A 524 -15.93 4.15 1.08
N VAL A 525 -16.60 4.44 -0.02
CA VAL A 525 -17.97 4.00 -0.33
C VAL A 525 -17.95 2.86 -1.34
N MET A 526 -18.50 1.70 -0.96
CA MET A 526 -18.62 0.53 -1.83
C MET A 526 -19.39 0.86 -3.12
N GLN A 527 -18.94 0.33 -4.24
CA GLN A 527 -19.55 0.56 -5.56
C GLN A 527 -20.44 -0.62 -5.98
N PRO A 528 -21.47 -0.42 -6.83
CA PRO A 528 -22.43 -1.49 -7.19
C PRO A 528 -21.79 -2.80 -7.71
N THR A 529 -20.67 -2.70 -8.43
CA THR A 529 -19.89 -3.85 -8.91
C THR A 529 -19.34 -4.74 -7.78
N SER A 530 -19.18 -4.18 -6.56
CA SER A 530 -18.79 -4.96 -5.39
C SER A 530 -19.84 -5.98 -4.95
N ASP A 531 -21.10 -5.78 -5.34
CA ASP A 531 -22.21 -6.69 -4.97
C ASP A 531 -22.49 -7.76 -6.04
N PHE A 532 -21.72 -7.76 -7.14
CA PHE A 532 -21.86 -8.79 -8.17
C PHE A 532 -21.51 -10.17 -7.62
N ALA A 533 -22.29 -11.17 -8.05
CA ALA A 533 -22.22 -12.55 -7.59
C ALA A 533 -21.87 -13.46 -8.76
N GLU A 534 -21.00 -14.44 -8.50
CA GLU A 534 -20.65 -15.48 -9.46
C GLU A 534 -21.91 -16.23 -9.93
N GLY A 535 -21.96 -16.54 -11.23
CA GLY A 535 -23.13 -17.05 -11.94
C GLY A 535 -24.15 -15.99 -12.35
N GLY A 536 -24.02 -14.75 -11.89
CA GLY A 536 -24.87 -13.62 -12.32
C GLY A 536 -24.58 -13.21 -13.77
N ARG A 537 -25.62 -12.71 -14.46
CA ARG A 537 -25.50 -12.16 -15.81
C ARG A 537 -25.53 -10.64 -15.79
N TYR A 538 -24.64 -10.04 -16.57
CA TYR A 538 -24.43 -8.60 -16.58
C TYR A 538 -24.24 -8.11 -18.00
N ARG A 539 -24.80 -6.93 -18.27
CA ARG A 539 -24.46 -6.14 -19.45
C ARG A 539 -23.35 -5.18 -19.09
N LEU A 540 -22.20 -5.32 -19.75
CA LEU A 540 -20.98 -4.57 -19.46
C LEU A 540 -20.62 -3.66 -20.62
N THR A 541 -20.31 -2.41 -20.33
CA THR A 541 -19.52 -1.55 -21.20
C THR A 541 -18.05 -1.72 -20.83
N LEU A 542 -17.27 -2.18 -21.80
CA LEU A 542 -15.85 -2.44 -21.68
C LEU A 542 -15.06 -1.42 -22.49
N VAL A 543 -13.99 -0.91 -21.88
CA VAL A 543 -12.93 -0.16 -22.57
C VAL A 543 -11.58 -0.81 -22.25
N PRO A 544 -10.60 -0.81 -23.17
CA PRO A 544 -9.33 -1.49 -22.94
C PRO A 544 -8.65 -0.97 -21.67
N TRP A 545 -8.16 -1.86 -20.81
CA TRP A 545 -7.52 -1.46 -19.56
C TRP A 545 -6.31 -0.54 -19.77
N ASP A 546 -5.59 -0.75 -20.88
CA ASP A 546 -4.43 0.06 -21.26
C ASP A 546 -4.78 1.52 -21.61
N SER A 547 -6.06 1.82 -21.88
CA SER A 547 -6.55 3.18 -22.11
C SER A 547 -6.90 3.93 -20.81
N LYS A 548 -6.67 3.32 -19.64
CA LYS A 548 -6.95 3.89 -18.31
C LYS A 548 -5.68 4.04 -17.45
N PRO A 549 -4.62 4.72 -17.92
CA PRO A 549 -3.37 4.86 -17.18
C PRO A 549 -3.55 5.55 -15.81
N GLU A 550 -4.56 6.40 -15.67
CA GLU A 550 -4.90 7.08 -14.41
C GLU A 550 -5.28 6.08 -13.29
N LEU A 551 -5.88 4.95 -13.65
CA LEU A 551 -6.40 3.93 -12.73
C LEU A 551 -5.37 2.83 -12.42
N GLN A 552 -4.35 2.65 -13.26
CA GLN A 552 -3.42 1.52 -13.17
C GLN A 552 -2.54 1.53 -11.91
N GLY A 553 -2.33 2.69 -11.29
CA GLY A 553 -1.58 2.80 -10.04
C GLY A 553 -2.40 2.52 -8.76
N LEU A 554 -3.72 2.40 -8.89
CA LEU A 554 -4.61 2.19 -7.74
C LEU A 554 -4.43 0.79 -7.14
N ASN A 555 -4.80 0.66 -5.87
CA ASN A 555 -4.83 -0.65 -5.21
C ASN A 555 -5.83 -1.56 -5.92
N LEU A 556 -5.34 -2.67 -6.47
CA LEU A 556 -6.10 -3.63 -7.24
C LEU A 556 -5.97 -5.01 -6.60
N GLU A 557 -7.10 -5.65 -6.33
CA GLU A 557 -7.17 -7.07 -5.95
C GLU A 557 -7.40 -7.93 -7.20
N ASP A 558 -6.46 -8.82 -7.50
CA ASP A 558 -6.57 -9.74 -8.61
C ASP A 558 -6.10 -11.14 -8.22
N THR A 559 -7.07 -11.98 -7.85
CA THR A 559 -6.84 -13.40 -7.55
C THR A 559 -7.33 -14.29 -8.68
N THR A 560 -7.59 -13.74 -9.86
CA THR A 560 -8.22 -14.46 -10.97
C THR A 560 -7.31 -15.54 -11.53
N SER A 561 -7.90 -16.67 -11.94
CA SER A 561 -7.16 -17.83 -12.44
C SER A 561 -6.69 -17.69 -13.89
N VAL A 562 -7.28 -16.77 -14.66
CA VAL A 562 -7.08 -16.65 -16.11
C VAL A 562 -5.99 -15.62 -16.43
N PHE A 563 -4.74 -15.99 -16.25
CA PHE A 563 -3.60 -15.06 -16.24
C PHE A 563 -3.37 -14.27 -17.55
N ASP A 564 -3.69 -14.84 -18.71
CA ASP A 564 -3.39 -14.31 -20.05
C ASP A 564 -4.63 -13.74 -20.79
N ALA A 565 -5.79 -13.69 -20.14
CA ALA A 565 -6.99 -13.09 -20.73
C ALA A 565 -6.87 -11.57 -20.87
N GLU A 566 -7.54 -11.03 -21.90
CA GLU A 566 -7.58 -9.60 -22.16
C GLU A 566 -8.28 -8.86 -21.02
N ARG A 567 -7.64 -7.78 -20.54
CA ARG A 567 -8.15 -6.93 -19.46
C ARG A 567 -8.89 -5.72 -19.98
N TRP A 568 -10.06 -5.49 -19.42
CA TRP A 568 -10.96 -4.42 -19.77
C TRP A 568 -11.41 -3.67 -18.52
N PHE A 569 -11.45 -2.35 -18.57
CA PHE A 569 -12.13 -1.58 -17.54
C PHE A 569 -13.64 -1.61 -17.78
N VAL A 570 -14.40 -1.91 -16.73
CA VAL A 570 -15.86 -1.93 -16.76
C VAL A 570 -16.37 -0.51 -16.49
N GLU A 571 -16.57 0.26 -17.56
CA GLU A 571 -17.04 1.66 -17.46
C GLU A 571 -18.49 1.73 -16.95
N LYS A 572 -19.32 0.77 -17.35
CA LYS A 572 -20.71 0.66 -16.93
C LYS A 572 -21.10 -0.81 -16.82
N ALA A 573 -21.86 -1.16 -15.79
CA ALA A 573 -22.40 -2.50 -15.63
C ALA A 573 -23.86 -2.44 -15.17
N GLU A 574 -24.70 -3.29 -15.78
CA GLU A 574 -26.12 -3.42 -15.47
C GLU A 574 -26.44 -4.89 -15.20
N VAL A 575 -27.19 -5.16 -14.14
CA VAL A 575 -27.67 -6.52 -13.82
C VAL A 575 -28.72 -6.91 -14.85
N MET A 576 -28.59 -8.11 -15.42
CA MET A 576 -29.60 -8.68 -16.31
C MET A 576 -30.53 -9.59 -15.51
N GLU A 577 -31.83 -9.51 -15.80
CA GLU A 577 -32.85 -10.40 -15.21
C GLU A 577 -32.79 -11.83 -15.75
#